data_AF-A0A512AHJ3-F1
#
_entry.id   AF-A0A512AHJ3-F1
#
_cell.length_a   1.000
_cell.length_b   1.000
_cell.length_c   1.000
_cell.angle_alpha   90.00
_cell.angle_beta   90.00
_cell.angle_gamma   90.00
#
_symmetry.space_group_name_H-M   'P 1'
#
loop_
_entity.id
_entity.type
_entity.pdbx_description
1 polymer ?
#
loop_
_entity_poly.entity_id
_entity_poly.type
_entity_poly.pdbx_seq_one_letter_code
_entity_poly.pdbx_strand_id
1 'polypeptide(L)'
;MGGLSLPHLIILALVVLILFGRGRISEMMGDFGKGIKSFKQGMNEGADTPLVQPPVQIQQQPVAPAQPAQQTEQTGSGPSA
;
A
#
# COMPACT_ATOMS: atom_id res chain seq x y z
N MET A 1 10.06 27.95 -37.70
CA MET A 1 9.31 28.66 -36.63
C MET A 1 9.14 27.68 -35.48
N GLY A 2 9.87 27.94 -34.38
CA GLY A 2 10.23 26.97 -33.36
C GLY A 2 9.05 26.37 -32.61
N GLY A 3 8.71 25.13 -32.94
CA GLY A 3 7.94 24.28 -32.05
C GLY A 3 8.69 24.07 -30.75
N LEU A 4 7.95 23.85 -29.67
CA LEU A 4 8.42 23.54 -28.32
C LEU A 4 9.47 22.42 -28.36
N SER A 5 10.72 22.81 -28.57
CA SER A 5 11.82 21.86 -28.66
C SER A 5 12.09 21.34 -27.26
N LEU A 6 12.39 20.03 -27.15
CA LEU A 6 12.78 19.37 -25.90
C LEU A 6 13.61 20.24 -24.92
N PRO A 7 14.65 20.99 -25.37
CA PRO A 7 15.40 21.86 -24.47
C PRO A 7 14.56 22.96 -23.79
N HIS A 8 13.58 23.57 -24.47
CA HIS A 8 12.71 24.58 -23.87
C HIS A 8 11.86 24.00 -22.73
N LEU A 9 11.37 22.77 -22.89
CA LEU A 9 10.60 22.09 -21.83
C LEU A 9 11.46 21.76 -20.61
N ILE A 10 12.72 21.35 -20.81
CA ILE A 10 13.67 21.12 -19.71
C ILE A 10 13.95 22.42 -18.94
N ILE A 11 14.19 23.52 -19.65
CA ILE A 11 14.44 24.83 -19.03
C ILE A 11 13.21 25.29 -18.25
N LEU A 12 12.01 25.14 -18.81
CA LEU A 12 10.76 25.47 -18.14
C LEU A 12 10.55 24.62 -16.87
N ALA A 13 10.79 23.31 -16.96
CA ALA A 13 10.69 22.41 -15.81
C ALA A 13 11.68 22.78 -14.70
N LEU A 14 12.90 23.22 -15.04
CA LEU A 14 13.88 23.70 -14.08
C LEU A 14 13.40 24.95 -13.34
N VAL A 15 12.84 25.93 -14.07
CA VAL A 15 12.28 27.15 -13.47
C VAL A 15 11.15 26.79 -12.51
N VAL A 16 10.21 25.94 -12.92
CA VAL A 16 9.10 25.47 -12.06
C VAL A 16 9.63 24.74 -10.83
N LEU A 17 10.66 23.89 -10.97
CA LEU A 17 11.27 23.19 -9.84
C LEU A 17 11.91 24.15 -8.83
N ILE A 18 12.50 25.25 -9.27
CA ILE A 18 13.09 26.27 -8.38
C ILE A 18 11.99 27.06 -7.66
N LEU A 19 10.93 27.46 -8.36
CA LEU A 19 9.84 28.25 -7.78
C LEU A 19 9.02 27.46 -6.75
N PHE A 20 8.67 26.22 -7.08
CA PHE A 20 7.85 25.36 -6.23
C PHE A 20 8.69 24.56 -5.23
N GLY A 21 9.97 24.35 -5.51
CA GLY A 21 10.88 23.54 -4.71
C GLY A 21 10.60 22.03 -4.84
N ARG A 22 11.64 21.22 -4.58
CA ARG A 22 11.54 19.75 -4.64
C ARG A 22 10.50 19.14 -3.69
N GLY A 23 10.29 19.74 -2.52
CA GLY A 23 9.41 19.20 -1.48
C GLY A 23 7.93 19.23 -1.87
N ARG A 24 7.45 20.36 -2.42
CA ARG A 24 6.05 20.51 -2.82
C ARG A 24 5.71 19.70 -4.07
N ILE A 25 6.60 19.67 -5.05
CA ILE A 25 6.39 18.87 -6.26
C ILE A 25 6.34 17.37 -5.93
N SER A 26 7.21 16.85 -5.05
CA SER A 26 7.18 15.43 -4.68
C SER A 26 5.90 15.02 -3.94
N GLU A 27 5.38 15.85 -3.05
CA GLU A 27 4.13 15.59 -2.33
C GLU A 27 2.94 15.58 -3.30
N MET A 28 2.83 16.61 -4.15
CA MET A 28 1.75 16.70 -5.15
C MET A 28 1.83 15.61 -6.23
N MET A 29 3.04 15.29 -6.70
CA MET A 29 3.25 14.24 -7.70
C MET A 29 2.96 12.84 -7.12
N GLY A 30 3.16 12.64 -5.82
CA GLY A 30 2.80 11.40 -5.13
C GLY A 30 1.29 11.14 -5.16
N ASP A 31 0.48 12.15 -4.84
CA ASP A 31 -0.98 12.03 -4.84
C ASP A 31 -1.57 11.99 -6.26
N PHE A 32 -1.01 12.78 -7.18
CA PHE A 32 -1.33 12.65 -8.61
C PHE A 32 -0.97 11.27 -9.17
N GLY A 33 0.20 10.73 -8.81
CA GLY A 33 0.67 9.42 -9.26
C GLY A 33 -0.25 8.29 -8.81
N LYS A 34 -0.76 8.35 -7.57
CA LYS A 34 -1.77 7.39 -7.08
C LYS A 34 -3.07 7.50 -7.87
N GLY A 35 -3.57 8.72 -8.11
CA GLY A 35 -4.78 8.95 -8.89
C GLY A 35 -4.68 8.44 -10.34
N ILE A 36 -3.57 8.74 -11.02
CA ILE A 36 -3.30 8.27 -12.39
C ILE A 36 -3.11 6.75 -12.41
N LYS A 37 -2.45 6.15 -11.40
CA LYS A 37 -2.28 4.69 -11.29
C LYS A 37 -3.62 3.97 -11.13
N SER A 38 -4.49 4.46 -10.24
CA SER A 38 -5.84 3.91 -10.07
C SER A 38 -6.70 4.09 -11.32
N PHE A 39 -6.60 5.23 -12.00
CA PHE A 39 -7.30 5.48 -13.26
C PHE A 39 -6.83 4.52 -14.36
N LYS A 40 -5.52 4.31 -14.49
CA LYS A 40 -4.94 3.38 -15.47
C LYS A 40 -5.28 1.92 -15.14
N GLN A 41 -5.29 1.55 -13.86
CA GLN A 41 -5.70 0.22 -13.40
C GLN A 41 -7.18 -0.04 -13.73
N GLY A 42 -8.08 0.89 -13.39
CA GLY A 42 -9.50 0.77 -13.72
C GLY A 42 -9.78 0.77 -15.24
N MET A 43 -8.98 1.49 -16.03
CA MET A 43 -9.08 1.45 -17.50
C MET A 43 -8.60 0.11 -18.09
N ASN A 44 -7.52 -0.46 -17.54
CA ASN A 44 -7.00 -1.76 -17.98
C ASN A 44 -7.90 -2.92 -17.54
N GLU A 45 -8.53 -2.85 -16.35
CA GLU A 45 -9.52 -3.83 -15.90
C GLU A 45 -10.77 -3.91 -16.81
N GLY A 46 -11.03 -2.87 -17.60
CA GLY A 46 -12.06 -2.87 -18.64
C GLY A 46 -11.66 -3.51 -19.96
N ALA A 47 -10.37 -3.79 -20.19
CA ALA A 47 -9.83 -4.28 -21.46
C ALA A 47 -9.16 -5.66 -21.36
N ASP A 48 -8.58 -6.02 -20.21
CA ASP A 48 -7.91 -7.31 -19.99
C ASP A 48 -7.93 -7.59 -18.48
N THR A 49 -8.50 -8.73 -18.08
CA THR A 49 -8.44 -9.20 -16.69
C THR A 49 -7.29 -10.20 -16.52
N PRO A 50 -6.05 -9.79 -16.18
CA PRO A 50 -5.12 -10.68 -15.52
C PRO A 50 -5.26 -10.53 -14.01
N LEU A 51 -5.63 -11.65 -13.39
CA LEU A 51 -5.81 -11.88 -11.97
C LEU A 51 -4.81 -11.10 -11.11
N VAL A 52 -5.32 -10.22 -10.27
CA VAL A 52 -4.60 -9.69 -9.11
C VAL A 52 -4.20 -10.89 -8.27
N GLN A 53 -2.92 -11.29 -8.33
CA GLN A 53 -2.34 -12.14 -7.29
C GLN A 53 -2.34 -11.29 -6.02
N PRO A 54 -3.08 -11.65 -4.95
CA PRO A 54 -2.88 -11.05 -3.66
C PRO A 54 -1.42 -11.31 -3.27
N PRO A 55 -0.67 -10.31 -2.75
CA PRO A 55 0.57 -10.64 -2.09
C PRO A 55 0.22 -11.66 -1.00
N VAL A 56 0.90 -12.82 -1.03
CA VAL A 56 0.92 -13.74 0.10
C VAL A 56 1.56 -12.97 1.25
N GLN A 57 0.74 -12.20 1.97
CA GLN A 57 1.08 -11.76 3.31
C GLN A 57 1.12 -13.04 4.12
N ILE A 58 2.33 -13.50 4.37
CA ILE A 58 2.66 -14.35 5.50
C ILE A 58 2.29 -13.51 6.75
N GLN A 59 1.00 -13.44 7.07
CA GLN A 59 0.54 -13.03 8.39
C GLN A 59 1.01 -14.14 9.33
N GLN A 60 2.22 -13.96 9.85
CA GLN A 60 2.72 -14.72 10.98
C GLN A 60 1.74 -14.51 12.14
N GLN A 61 0.98 -15.56 12.37
CA GLN A 61 0.46 -16.04 13.64
C GLN A 61 -0.60 -15.18 14.37
N PRO A 62 -1.84 -15.71 14.44
CA PRO A 62 -2.81 -15.30 15.46
C PRO A 62 -2.19 -15.42 16.85
N VAL A 63 -2.25 -14.32 17.58
CA VAL A 63 -2.06 -14.23 19.02
C VAL A 63 -2.76 -15.39 19.73
N ALA A 64 -1.97 -16.22 20.42
CA ALA A 64 -2.51 -17.21 21.35
C ALA A 64 -3.34 -16.48 22.42
N PRO A 65 -4.62 -16.83 22.63
CA PRO A 65 -5.41 -16.22 23.70
C PRO A 65 -4.79 -16.55 25.05
N ALA A 66 -4.57 -15.50 25.84
CA ALA A 66 -4.17 -15.58 27.23
C ALA A 66 -5.00 -16.63 27.98
N GLN A 67 -4.33 -17.62 28.58
CA GLN A 67 -4.94 -18.58 29.49
C GLN A 67 -5.50 -17.82 30.71
N PRO A 68 -6.83 -17.80 30.92
CA PRO A 68 -7.37 -17.37 32.20
C PRO A 68 -7.16 -18.52 33.18
N ALA A 69 -6.47 -18.24 34.28
CA ALA A 69 -6.56 -19.06 35.47
C ALA A 69 -8.04 -19.13 35.90
N GLN A 70 -8.65 -20.31 35.72
CA GLN A 70 -9.89 -20.72 36.39
C GLN A 70 -9.58 -22.11 36.97
N GLN A 71 -9.23 -22.13 38.25
CA GLN A 71 -10.12 -22.54 39.34
C GLN A 71 -10.15 -24.06 39.48
N THR A 72 -9.36 -24.51 40.46
CA THR A 72 -9.74 -25.47 41.50
C THR A 72 -11.24 -25.73 41.57
N GLU A 73 -11.59 -27.00 41.79
CA GLU A 73 -12.86 -27.56 42.29
C GLU A 73 -13.54 -28.50 41.30
N GLN A 74 -13.40 -29.80 41.60
CA GLN A 74 -14.43 -30.86 41.61
C GLN A 74 -13.70 -32.20 41.53
N THR A 75 -13.49 -32.89 42.66
CA THR A 75 -14.42 -33.93 43.16
C THR A 75 -14.52 -35.06 42.14
N GLY A 76 -14.03 -36.27 42.34
CA GLY A 76 -13.54 -36.99 43.51
C GLY A 76 -13.37 -38.46 43.11
N SER A 77 -12.91 -39.29 44.06
CA SER A 77 -13.11 -40.77 44.10
C SER A 77 -12.72 -41.57 42.84
N GLY A 78 -11.51 -42.13 42.71
CA GLY A 78 -11.02 -43.35 43.40
C GLY A 78 -11.19 -44.59 42.49
N PRO A 79 -10.66 -45.78 42.78
CA PRO A 79 -9.39 -46.17 43.41
C PRO A 79 -8.45 -46.90 42.40
N SER A 80 -7.16 -47.02 42.73
CA SER A 80 -6.29 -48.03 42.13
C SER A 80 -5.84 -48.99 43.21
N ALA A 81 -6.50 -50.15 43.26
CA ALA A 81 -6.06 -51.37 43.92
C ALA A 81 -6.51 -52.55 43.05
#